data_AF-A0A448PD93-F1
#
_entry.id   AF-A0A448PD93-F1
#
_cell.length_a   1.000
_cell.length_b   1.000
_cell.length_c   1.000
_cell.angle_alpha   90.00
_cell.angle_beta   90.00
_cell.angle_gamma   90.00
#
_symmetry.space_group_name_H-M   'P 1'
#
loop_
_entity.id
_entity.type
_entity.pdbx_description
1 polymer ?
#
loop_
_entity_poly.entity_id
_entity_poly.type
_entity_poly.pdbx_seq_one_letter_code
_entity_poly.pdbx_strand_id
1 'polypeptide(L)'
;MTYVLGAILIALFTVLFYAFGSALRRDASDVSGNFLIGYIAHSFLVAVFVIPMQLLRLSFTPVVIAVVGVAFLTIAASIIGWYRHRLWRTAPSLITAVKDHYFLVLIALALFLIFLLQTHIIWNNNHTDDGYYLLSVSNMPYEDDPYNVIFGTGFTAANTGLNTYHLSSIQSEMAVYTYLFRLDPLIAMRGFLNIFHYFIAAVTVAVFGRQMAKQLNVPSTHVQYMASALLILSFAYPTIENWNLLRAQDLWQFNTAMWYGGTLVRVVGILWLVSLYLSARKIDFRVVAQVGVISVVLISKAVAVLPIIVLTVIAYLLAFFATSGSRPWLRASAFIVILIGVGIALADRPELSEVSAHLGVVNRTSPLLWISAVFVTLAVFVLRKLEITRFAIILITLFALIHVPELNDIFENASMISFVASRAQTACYYALIIAGFVSLSLLLFVYARQSYVLVQFVLAAAIGASSVASTVPVNGNPVSTLSYMADNPRIMPEDTVQLSKRLEEMSGGEPLNVMTPEWVEIKHRRHYVATIVRVYAPHVRSISAIPRFGSGTDPDFASYGLDQQAAYDNVIRNPSEYQFDVLEREVLDEYPIDVVVLPGDSFDEYVAGSEFELTERIGVYSIYVRGEPAT
;
A
#
# COMPACT_ATOMS: atom_id res chain seq x y z
N MET A 1 10.29 21.88 -8.94
CA MET A 1 10.30 21.06 -10.17
C MET A 1 9.62 19.71 -9.96
N THR A 2 10.05 18.89 -8.99
CA THR A 2 9.45 17.56 -8.69
C THR A 2 7.93 17.59 -8.52
N TYR A 3 7.39 18.56 -7.77
CA TYR A 3 5.94 18.62 -7.57
C TYR A 3 5.14 18.84 -8.87
N VAL A 4 5.66 19.68 -9.75
CA VAL A 4 5.02 19.97 -11.04
C VAL A 4 5.09 18.75 -11.94
N LEU A 5 6.27 18.12 -12.04
CA LEU A 5 6.46 16.90 -12.83
C LEU A 5 5.59 15.74 -12.33
N GLY A 6 5.52 15.52 -11.01
CA GLY A 6 4.68 14.48 -10.44
C GLY A 6 3.18 14.72 -10.69
N ALA A 7 2.71 15.97 -10.58
CA ALA A 7 1.33 16.30 -10.90
C ALA A 7 1.00 16.08 -12.39
N ILE A 8 1.93 16.46 -13.29
CA ILE A 8 1.82 16.18 -14.72
C ILE A 8 1.78 14.67 -14.98
N LEU A 9 2.65 13.89 -14.31
CA LEU A 9 2.70 12.44 -14.48
C LEU A 9 1.40 11.76 -14.06
N ILE A 10 0.81 12.15 -12.92
CA ILE A 10 -0.52 11.65 -12.51
C ILE A 10 -1.59 11.97 -13.55
N ALA A 11 -1.60 13.21 -14.07
CA ALA A 11 -2.56 13.60 -15.09
C ALA A 11 -2.38 12.79 -16.37
N LEU A 12 -1.13 12.58 -16.80
CA LEU A 12 -0.80 11.75 -17.96
C LEU A 12 -1.20 10.29 -17.76
N PHE A 13 -0.92 9.68 -16.61
CA PHE A 13 -1.38 8.33 -16.29
C PHE A 13 -2.90 8.22 -16.28
N THR A 14 -3.59 9.23 -15.74
CA THR A 14 -5.05 9.26 -15.73
C THR A 14 -5.64 9.27 -17.14
N VAL A 15 -5.08 10.11 -18.02
CA VAL A 15 -5.48 10.19 -19.43
C VAL A 15 -5.10 8.91 -20.17
N LEU A 16 -3.89 8.39 -19.96
CA LEU A 16 -3.40 7.17 -20.60
C LEU A 16 -4.27 5.96 -20.26
N PHE A 17 -4.58 5.73 -18.98
CA PHE A 17 -5.39 4.60 -18.57
C PHE A 17 -6.83 4.73 -19.06
N TYR A 18 -7.42 5.93 -19.02
CA TYR A 18 -8.72 6.16 -19.64
C TYR A 18 -8.69 5.86 -21.16
N ALA A 19 -7.70 6.40 -21.88
CA ALA A 19 -7.58 6.22 -23.32
C ALA A 19 -7.36 4.74 -23.69
N PHE A 20 -6.49 4.05 -22.97
CA PHE A 20 -6.16 2.64 -23.19
C PHE A 20 -7.36 1.74 -22.91
N GLY A 21 -8.04 1.93 -21.78
CA GLY A 21 -9.25 1.16 -21.47
C GLY A 21 -10.40 1.44 -22.45
N SER A 22 -10.52 2.67 -22.94
CA SER A 22 -11.49 3.02 -23.99
C SER A 22 -11.18 2.29 -25.30
N ALA A 23 -9.89 2.20 -25.68
CA ALA A 23 -9.44 1.43 -26.83
C ALA A 23 -9.75 -0.07 -26.69
N LEU A 24 -9.50 -0.65 -25.52
CA LEU A 24 -9.78 -2.06 -25.24
C LEU A 24 -11.28 -2.38 -25.29
N ARG A 25 -12.12 -1.51 -24.71
CA ARG A 25 -13.58 -1.68 -24.69
C ARG A 25 -14.28 -1.24 -25.97
N ARG A 26 -13.58 -0.48 -26.83
CA ARG A 26 -14.12 0.15 -28.04
C ARG A 26 -15.28 1.10 -27.75
N ASP A 27 -15.26 1.71 -26.58
CA ASP A 27 -16.26 2.67 -26.12
C ASP A 27 -15.57 3.65 -25.17
N ALA A 28 -15.78 4.95 -25.36
CA ALA A 28 -15.21 6.03 -24.56
C ALA A 28 -16.24 6.68 -23.61
N SER A 29 -17.50 6.24 -23.60
CA SER A 29 -18.55 6.88 -22.80
C SER A 29 -18.35 6.73 -21.29
N ASP A 30 -17.76 5.61 -20.85
CA ASP A 30 -17.58 5.26 -19.45
C ASP A 30 -16.17 5.60 -18.93
N VAL A 31 -15.97 6.84 -18.49
CA VAL A 31 -14.67 7.34 -18.02
C VAL A 31 -14.09 6.49 -16.89
N SER A 32 -14.84 6.30 -15.81
CA SER A 32 -14.38 5.53 -14.64
C SER A 32 -14.05 4.07 -14.96
N GLY A 33 -14.95 3.38 -15.68
CA GLY A 33 -14.75 1.98 -16.04
C GLY A 33 -13.59 1.79 -17.02
N ASN A 34 -13.44 2.72 -17.97
CA ASN A 34 -12.32 2.71 -18.91
C ASN A 34 -10.99 2.98 -18.21
N PHE A 35 -10.94 3.99 -17.32
CA PHE A 35 -9.75 4.23 -16.51
C PHE A 35 -9.33 2.98 -15.73
N LEU A 36 -10.26 2.34 -15.02
CA LEU A 36 -9.95 1.16 -14.22
C LEU A 36 -9.46 -0.02 -15.09
N ILE A 37 -10.14 -0.29 -16.21
CA ILE A 37 -9.75 -1.38 -17.12
C ILE A 37 -8.40 -1.08 -17.79
N GLY A 38 -8.14 0.16 -18.15
CA GLY A 38 -6.84 0.57 -18.68
C GLY A 38 -5.71 0.42 -17.67
N TYR A 39 -5.94 0.79 -16.40
CA TYR A 39 -4.96 0.59 -15.32
C TYR A 39 -4.65 -0.89 -15.11
N ILE A 40 -5.69 -1.74 -15.02
CA ILE A 40 -5.54 -3.20 -14.85
C ILE A 40 -4.79 -3.78 -16.05
N ALA A 41 -5.18 -3.44 -17.27
CA ALA A 41 -4.53 -3.97 -18.47
C ALA A 41 -3.07 -3.50 -18.61
N HIS A 42 -2.77 -2.24 -18.30
CA HIS A 42 -1.40 -1.73 -18.29
C HIS A 42 -0.55 -2.43 -17.23
N SER A 43 -1.07 -2.52 -15.99
CA SER A 43 -0.38 -3.22 -14.88
C SER A 43 -0.14 -4.70 -15.20
N PHE A 44 -1.06 -5.35 -15.93
CA PHE A 44 -0.88 -6.72 -16.37
C PHE A 44 0.28 -6.85 -17.35
N LEU A 45 0.37 -5.96 -18.34
CA LEU A 45 1.49 -5.94 -19.29
C LEU A 45 2.82 -5.72 -18.57
N VAL A 46 2.89 -4.76 -17.64
CA VAL A 46 4.08 -4.54 -16.81
C VAL A 46 4.45 -5.82 -16.05
N ALA A 47 3.49 -6.44 -15.37
CA ALA A 47 3.73 -7.66 -14.59
C ALA A 47 4.27 -8.82 -15.44
N VAL A 48 3.71 -9.04 -16.63
CA VAL A 48 4.12 -10.11 -17.55
C VAL A 48 5.58 -10.00 -17.97
N PHE A 49 6.10 -8.78 -18.14
CA PHE A 49 7.50 -8.58 -18.53
C PHE A 49 8.44 -8.42 -17.33
N VAL A 50 8.04 -7.68 -16.31
CA VAL A 50 8.91 -7.36 -15.17
C VAL A 50 9.09 -8.56 -14.24
N ILE A 51 8.01 -9.30 -13.89
CA ILE A 51 8.13 -10.42 -12.94
C ILE A 51 9.18 -11.45 -13.39
N PRO A 52 9.18 -11.93 -14.66
CA PRO A 52 10.24 -12.83 -15.12
C PRO A 52 11.65 -12.25 -14.95
N MET A 53 11.85 -10.95 -15.19
CA MET A 53 13.16 -10.29 -15.03
C MET A 53 13.60 -10.26 -13.57
N GLN A 54 12.68 -10.03 -12.63
CA GLN A 54 12.95 -10.06 -11.19
C GLN A 54 13.29 -11.47 -10.71
N LEU A 55 12.58 -12.48 -11.23
CA LEU A 55 12.83 -13.89 -10.92
C LEU A 55 14.19 -14.37 -11.47
N LEU A 56 14.58 -13.86 -12.64
CA LEU A 56 15.88 -14.10 -13.25
C LEU A 56 17.01 -13.22 -12.68
N ARG A 57 16.69 -12.32 -11.73
CA ARG A 57 17.64 -11.40 -11.09
C ARG A 57 18.46 -10.59 -12.10
N LEU A 58 17.79 -10.08 -13.14
CA LEU A 58 18.45 -9.22 -14.12
C LEU A 58 18.80 -7.85 -13.51
N SER A 59 19.77 -7.15 -14.08
CA SER A 59 20.08 -5.77 -13.69
C SER A 59 18.91 -4.81 -13.96
N PHE A 60 19.01 -3.58 -13.48
CA PHE A 60 17.94 -2.59 -13.61
C PHE A 60 17.63 -2.20 -15.06
N THR A 61 18.64 -2.18 -15.95
CA THR A 61 18.48 -1.72 -17.34
C THR A 61 17.42 -2.50 -18.15
N PRO A 62 17.40 -3.85 -18.17
CA PRO A 62 16.30 -4.63 -18.76
C PRO A 62 14.91 -4.23 -18.27
N VAL A 63 14.77 -3.92 -16.99
CA VAL A 63 13.49 -3.50 -16.37
C VAL A 63 13.06 -2.14 -16.89
N VAL A 64 13.99 -1.19 -17.01
CA VAL A 64 13.73 0.12 -17.63
C VAL A 64 13.20 -0.07 -19.05
N ILE A 65 13.86 -0.90 -19.86
CA ILE A 65 13.46 -1.19 -21.24
C ILE A 65 12.05 -1.79 -21.28
N ALA A 66 11.74 -2.75 -20.40
CA ALA A 66 10.43 -3.38 -20.32
C ALA A 66 9.32 -2.37 -19.97
N VAL A 67 9.50 -1.59 -18.91
CA VAL A 67 8.50 -0.61 -18.44
C VAL A 67 8.26 0.48 -19.49
N VAL A 68 9.34 1.02 -20.09
CA VAL A 68 9.24 2.01 -21.17
C VAL A 68 8.59 1.40 -22.42
N GLY A 69 8.96 0.17 -22.78
CA GLY A 69 8.35 -0.57 -23.90
C GLY A 69 6.84 -0.78 -23.71
N VAL A 70 6.41 -1.14 -22.50
CA VAL A 70 4.97 -1.25 -22.16
C VAL A 70 4.28 0.11 -22.23
N ALA A 71 4.92 1.18 -21.75
CA ALA A 71 4.37 2.54 -21.88
C ALA A 71 4.14 2.92 -23.35
N PHE A 72 5.13 2.71 -24.23
CA PHE A 72 4.97 2.95 -25.67
C PHE A 72 3.91 2.07 -26.30
N LEU A 73 3.87 0.78 -25.95
CA LEU A 73 2.85 -0.16 -26.44
C LEU A 73 1.44 0.30 -26.07
N THR A 74 1.23 0.72 -24.82
CA THR A 74 -0.08 1.20 -24.36
C THR A 74 -0.49 2.52 -25.01
N ILE A 75 0.46 3.44 -25.22
CA ILE A 75 0.22 4.69 -25.97
C ILE A 75 -0.17 4.37 -27.43
N ALA A 76 0.62 3.54 -28.12
CA ALA A 76 0.37 3.17 -29.51
C ALA A 76 -0.98 2.45 -29.67
N ALA A 77 -1.27 1.48 -28.81
CA ALA A 77 -2.55 0.78 -28.80
C ALA A 77 -3.73 1.73 -28.55
N SER A 78 -3.55 2.73 -27.67
CA SER A 78 -4.55 3.78 -27.44
C SER A 78 -4.79 4.60 -28.70
N ILE A 79 -3.74 5.15 -29.32
CA ILE A 79 -3.85 5.98 -30.53
C ILE A 79 -4.54 5.19 -31.67
N ILE A 80 -4.08 3.96 -31.92
CA ILE A 80 -4.64 3.08 -32.96
C ILE A 80 -6.11 2.78 -32.66
N GLY A 81 -6.45 2.44 -31.42
CA GLY A 81 -7.82 2.13 -31.02
C GLY A 81 -8.76 3.33 -31.16
N TRP A 82 -8.32 4.52 -30.73
CA TRP A 82 -9.09 5.76 -30.87
C TRP A 82 -9.34 6.12 -32.33
N TYR A 83 -8.33 5.97 -33.19
CA TYR A 83 -8.46 6.18 -34.63
C TYR A 83 -9.40 5.18 -35.29
N ARG A 84 -9.12 3.88 -35.11
CA ARG A 84 -9.84 2.77 -35.76
C ARG A 84 -11.31 2.72 -35.36
N HIS A 85 -11.62 2.99 -34.11
CA HIS A 85 -12.98 2.88 -33.57
C HIS A 85 -13.71 4.21 -33.46
N ARG A 86 -13.09 5.33 -33.89
CA ARG A 86 -13.67 6.68 -33.88
C ARG A 86 -14.19 7.09 -32.49
N LEU A 87 -13.42 6.78 -31.45
CA LEU A 87 -13.84 6.93 -30.05
C LEU A 87 -14.12 8.38 -29.63
N TRP A 88 -13.58 9.36 -30.36
CA TRP A 88 -13.94 10.78 -30.18
C TRP A 88 -15.44 11.07 -30.35
N ARG A 89 -16.20 10.19 -31.01
CA ARG A 89 -17.65 10.34 -31.17
C ARG A 89 -18.44 9.97 -29.90
N THR A 90 -17.91 9.07 -29.07
CA THR A 90 -18.57 8.60 -27.84
C THR A 90 -17.92 9.15 -26.58
N ALA A 91 -16.74 9.76 -26.69
CA ALA A 91 -16.06 10.42 -25.60
C ALA A 91 -16.93 11.57 -25.04
N PRO A 92 -17.13 11.64 -23.72
CA PRO A 92 -17.84 12.76 -23.11
C PRO A 92 -17.03 14.05 -23.28
N SER A 93 -17.74 15.18 -23.32
CA SER A 93 -17.08 16.49 -23.23
C SER A 93 -16.34 16.63 -21.90
N LEU A 94 -15.30 17.46 -21.87
CA LEU A 94 -14.54 17.71 -20.64
C LEU A 94 -15.44 18.17 -19.49
N ILE A 95 -16.43 19.03 -19.77
CA ILE A 95 -17.40 19.52 -18.77
C ILE A 95 -18.19 18.36 -18.18
N THR A 96 -18.70 17.45 -19.01
CA THR A 96 -19.43 16.26 -18.53
C THR A 96 -18.52 15.33 -17.75
N ALA A 97 -17.31 15.09 -18.23
CA ALA A 97 -16.33 14.25 -17.53
C ALA A 97 -16.02 14.80 -16.13
N VAL A 98 -15.79 16.10 -15.99
CA VAL A 98 -15.55 16.76 -14.69
C VAL A 98 -16.80 16.68 -13.81
N LYS A 99 -17.98 17.03 -14.34
CA LYS A 99 -19.25 17.00 -13.59
C LYS A 99 -19.55 15.63 -12.98
N ASP A 100 -19.21 14.56 -13.70
CA ASP A 100 -19.50 13.20 -13.29
C ASP A 100 -18.44 12.60 -12.33
N HIS A 101 -17.28 13.25 -12.16
CA HIS A 101 -16.13 12.65 -11.45
C HIS A 101 -15.36 13.59 -10.51
N TYR A 102 -15.68 14.89 -10.43
CA TYR A 102 -14.96 15.85 -9.59
C TYR A 102 -14.88 15.43 -8.12
N PHE A 103 -15.93 14.75 -7.62
CA PHE A 103 -16.00 14.34 -6.23
C PHE A 103 -15.01 13.20 -5.93
N LEU A 104 -14.65 12.38 -6.91
CA LEU A 104 -13.62 11.34 -6.74
C LEU A 104 -12.24 11.96 -6.49
N VAL A 105 -11.94 13.05 -7.22
CA VAL A 105 -10.71 13.84 -7.01
C VAL A 105 -10.74 14.49 -5.63
N LEU A 106 -11.88 15.06 -5.24
CA LEU A 106 -12.04 15.68 -3.91
C LEU A 106 -11.82 14.66 -2.78
N ILE A 107 -12.36 13.44 -2.88
CA ILE A 107 -12.12 12.38 -1.91
C ILE A 107 -10.63 11.98 -1.87
N ALA A 108 -9.97 11.81 -3.01
CA ALA A 108 -8.55 11.47 -3.03
C ALA A 108 -7.68 12.56 -2.38
N LEU A 109 -7.98 13.84 -2.62
CA LEU A 109 -7.30 14.96 -1.97
C LEU A 109 -7.60 15.03 -0.47
N ALA A 110 -8.84 14.81 -0.05
CA ALA A 110 -9.21 14.78 1.37
C ALA A 110 -8.46 13.67 2.13
N LEU A 111 -8.40 12.46 1.56
CA LEU A 111 -7.64 11.34 2.10
C LEU A 111 -6.15 11.66 2.21
N PHE A 112 -5.58 12.32 1.19
CA PHE A 112 -4.18 12.76 1.23
C PHE A 112 -3.92 13.81 2.32
N LEU A 113 -4.82 14.78 2.51
CA LEU A 113 -4.70 15.76 3.59
C LEU A 113 -4.78 15.10 4.97
N ILE A 114 -5.64 14.09 5.15
CA ILE A 114 -5.72 13.31 6.39
C ILE A 114 -4.44 12.48 6.59
N PHE A 115 -3.88 11.91 5.52
CA PHE A 115 -2.58 11.24 5.54
C PHE A 115 -1.47 12.16 6.10
N LEU A 116 -1.42 13.43 5.67
CA LEU A 116 -0.41 14.38 6.17
C LEU A 116 -0.54 14.69 7.67
N LEU A 117 -1.69 14.41 8.29
CA LEU A 117 -1.87 14.55 9.74
C LEU A 117 -1.23 13.41 10.54
N GLN A 118 -0.81 12.31 9.89
CA GLN A 118 -0.35 11.08 10.54
C GLN A 118 1.18 11.02 10.70
N THR A 119 1.79 12.20 10.92
CA THR A 119 3.25 12.39 11.00
C THR A 119 3.99 11.38 11.87
N HIS A 120 3.47 11.06 13.07
CA HIS A 120 4.11 10.12 13.99
C HIS A 120 4.31 8.74 13.34
N ILE A 121 3.29 8.17 12.67
CA ILE A 121 3.40 6.86 12.01
C ILE A 121 4.27 6.96 10.76
N ILE A 122 4.11 8.02 9.95
CA ILE A 122 4.89 8.18 8.72
C ILE A 122 6.40 8.13 9.03
N TRP A 123 6.83 8.69 10.16
CA TRP A 123 8.23 8.71 10.57
C TRP A 123 8.65 7.51 11.38
N ASN A 124 7.74 6.95 12.20
CA ASN A 124 7.97 5.70 12.92
C ASN A 124 8.22 4.54 11.95
N ASN A 125 7.49 4.50 10.83
CA ASN A 125 7.61 3.42 9.87
C ASN A 125 8.81 3.52 8.94
N ASN A 126 9.62 4.56 9.04
CA ASN A 126 10.90 4.62 8.36
C ASN A 126 11.79 3.40 8.66
N HIS A 127 11.56 2.72 9.79
CA HIS A 127 12.25 1.48 10.18
C HIS A 127 11.48 0.19 9.87
N THR A 128 10.26 0.25 9.32
CA THR A 128 9.44 -0.94 9.05
C THR A 128 9.41 -1.27 7.55
N ASP A 129 8.41 -2.04 7.11
CA ASP A 129 8.15 -2.31 5.69
C ASP A 129 8.14 -1.01 4.85
N ASP A 130 7.77 0.13 5.47
CA ASP A 130 7.70 1.40 4.75
C ASP A 130 9.04 1.93 4.30
N GLY A 131 10.01 1.91 5.22
CA GLY A 131 11.40 2.23 4.88
C GLY A 131 11.91 1.27 3.81
N TYR A 132 11.71 -0.03 3.99
CA TYR A 132 12.22 -1.04 3.07
C TYR A 132 11.73 -0.85 1.62
N TYR A 133 10.42 -0.69 1.41
CA TYR A 133 9.88 -0.54 0.06
C TYR A 133 10.20 0.82 -0.57
N LEU A 134 10.34 1.87 0.24
CA LEU A 134 10.80 3.17 -0.24
C LEU A 134 12.25 3.08 -0.72
N LEU A 135 13.11 2.43 0.07
CA LEU A 135 14.53 2.20 -0.27
C LEU A 135 14.68 1.30 -1.50
N SER A 136 13.80 0.31 -1.65
CA SER A 136 13.75 -0.50 -2.86
C SER A 136 13.49 0.34 -4.11
N VAL A 137 12.63 1.37 -4.02
CA VAL A 137 12.38 2.27 -5.15
C VAL A 137 13.53 3.26 -5.38
N SER A 138 14.12 3.81 -4.32
CA SER A 138 15.18 4.81 -4.44
C SER A 138 16.52 4.23 -4.85
N ASN A 139 16.86 3.03 -4.39
CA ASN A 139 18.22 2.50 -4.50
C ASN A 139 18.38 1.50 -5.64
N MET A 140 17.31 0.78 -6.03
CA MET A 140 17.33 -0.19 -7.13
C MET A 140 18.04 0.28 -8.43
N PRO A 141 17.92 1.56 -8.86
CA PRO A 141 18.65 2.03 -10.04
C PRO A 141 20.18 2.08 -9.92
N TYR A 142 20.70 2.01 -8.70
CA TYR A 142 22.10 2.22 -8.35
C TYR A 142 22.78 0.96 -7.81
N GLU A 143 22.03 -0.13 -7.64
CA GLU A 143 22.57 -1.42 -7.21
C GLU A 143 22.94 -2.28 -8.44
N ASP A 144 24.08 -2.97 -8.39
CA ASP A 144 24.51 -3.88 -9.46
C ASP A 144 23.59 -5.12 -9.58
N ASP A 145 23.21 -5.69 -8.43
CA ASP A 145 22.24 -6.79 -8.31
C ASP A 145 21.04 -6.35 -7.44
N PRO A 146 20.10 -5.56 -7.99
CA PRO A 146 19.03 -4.95 -7.21
C PRO A 146 18.05 -5.95 -6.58
N TYR A 147 18.11 -7.22 -6.99
CA TYR A 147 17.23 -8.28 -6.48
C TYR A 147 17.93 -9.19 -5.46
N ASN A 148 19.17 -8.86 -5.10
CA ASN A 148 19.93 -9.56 -4.07
C ASN A 148 20.48 -8.60 -3.00
N VAL A 149 19.86 -7.44 -2.82
CA VAL A 149 20.24 -6.44 -1.80
C VAL A 149 19.20 -6.39 -0.69
N ILE A 150 19.66 -6.31 0.56
CA ILE A 150 18.85 -6.00 1.73
C ILE A 150 18.72 -4.47 1.78
N PHE A 151 17.67 -3.92 1.15
CA PHE A 151 17.53 -2.46 1.01
C PHE A 151 17.55 -1.68 2.34
N GLY A 152 17.16 -2.29 3.47
CA GLY A 152 17.24 -1.63 4.77
C GLY A 152 18.66 -1.35 5.26
N THR A 153 19.65 -2.15 4.82
CA THR A 153 21.04 -2.07 5.30
C THR A 153 22.05 -1.81 4.18
N GLY A 154 21.77 -2.20 2.93
CA GLY A 154 22.71 -2.09 1.81
C GLY A 154 23.65 -3.28 1.63
N PHE A 155 23.48 -4.35 2.42
CA PHE A 155 24.25 -5.58 2.26
C PHE A 155 23.61 -6.54 1.24
N THR A 156 24.42 -7.44 0.71
CA THR A 156 23.97 -8.53 -0.15
C THR A 156 23.19 -9.58 0.65
N ALA A 157 22.01 -9.96 0.18
CA ALA A 157 21.16 -10.94 0.84
C ALA A 157 21.75 -12.36 0.81
N ALA A 158 21.57 -13.10 1.90
CA ALA A 158 22.05 -14.47 2.03
C ALA A 158 21.22 -15.53 1.28
N ASN A 159 20.01 -15.18 0.82
CA ASN A 159 19.05 -16.15 0.31
C ASN A 159 19.15 -16.36 -1.22
N THR A 160 19.60 -17.54 -1.63
CA THR A 160 19.67 -17.97 -3.04
C THR A 160 18.38 -18.59 -3.56
N GLY A 161 17.37 -18.81 -2.69
CA GLY A 161 16.07 -19.38 -3.05
C GLY A 161 15.12 -18.43 -3.80
N LEU A 162 13.92 -18.93 -4.12
CA LEU A 162 12.84 -18.13 -4.69
C LEU A 162 12.32 -17.12 -3.65
N ASN A 163 12.64 -15.85 -3.84
CA ASN A 163 12.08 -14.78 -3.03
C ASN A 163 10.69 -14.40 -3.58
N THR A 164 9.64 -14.68 -2.81
CA THR A 164 8.26 -14.37 -3.22
C THR A 164 8.02 -12.88 -3.41
N TYR A 165 8.78 -11.99 -2.75
CA TYR A 165 8.69 -10.54 -2.99
C TYR A 165 9.00 -10.16 -4.45
N HIS A 166 9.75 -10.98 -5.19
CA HIS A 166 10.09 -10.75 -6.60
C HIS A 166 8.90 -10.98 -7.55
N LEU A 167 7.77 -11.47 -7.04
CA LEU A 167 6.51 -11.52 -7.80
C LEU A 167 5.78 -10.19 -7.77
N SER A 168 6.17 -9.24 -6.90
CA SER A 168 5.64 -7.88 -6.93
C SER A 168 6.47 -7.03 -7.88
N SER A 169 5.84 -6.37 -8.86
CA SER A 169 6.51 -5.52 -9.84
C SER A 169 6.36 -4.02 -9.54
N ILE A 170 5.59 -3.65 -8.51
CA ILE A 170 5.23 -2.24 -8.27
C ILE A 170 6.46 -1.40 -7.89
N GLN A 171 7.37 -1.91 -7.05
CA GLN A 171 8.58 -1.18 -6.66
C GLN A 171 9.47 -0.93 -7.88
N SER A 172 9.71 -1.97 -8.69
CA SER A 172 10.50 -1.87 -9.91
C SER A 172 9.89 -0.92 -10.95
N GLU A 173 8.57 -0.98 -11.14
CA GLU A 173 7.83 -0.04 -12.00
C GLU A 173 8.00 1.40 -11.53
N MET A 174 7.84 1.64 -10.22
CA MET A 174 8.00 2.98 -9.65
C MET A 174 9.44 3.48 -9.68
N ALA A 175 10.43 2.60 -9.45
CA ALA A 175 11.85 2.91 -9.54
C ALA A 175 12.23 3.40 -10.95
N VAL A 176 11.66 2.81 -12.00
CA VAL A 176 11.87 3.29 -13.38
C VAL A 176 11.33 4.70 -13.56
N TYR A 177 10.11 4.98 -13.08
CA TYR A 177 9.55 6.33 -13.23
C TYR A 177 10.28 7.37 -12.38
N THR A 178 10.65 7.06 -11.14
CA THR A 178 11.43 8.00 -10.30
C THR A 178 12.79 8.28 -10.91
N TYR A 179 13.49 7.25 -11.40
CA TYR A 179 14.78 7.37 -12.04
C TYR A 179 14.73 8.20 -13.34
N LEU A 180 13.86 7.85 -14.29
CA LEU A 180 13.80 8.50 -15.60
C LEU A 180 13.36 9.97 -15.51
N PHE A 181 12.40 10.29 -14.65
CA PHE A 181 11.89 11.64 -14.49
C PHE A 181 12.64 12.44 -13.41
N ARG A 182 13.68 11.86 -12.79
CA ARG A 182 14.46 12.45 -11.68
C ARG A 182 13.55 13.00 -10.57
N LEU A 183 12.53 12.22 -10.21
CA LEU A 183 11.63 12.58 -9.13
C LEU A 183 12.28 12.26 -7.79
N ASP A 184 12.08 13.14 -6.82
CA ASP A 184 12.43 12.84 -5.43
C ASP A 184 11.60 11.62 -4.96
N PRO A 185 12.24 10.53 -4.51
CA PRO A 185 11.55 9.26 -4.24
C PRO A 185 10.53 9.39 -3.11
N LEU A 186 10.81 10.19 -2.08
CA LEU A 186 9.86 10.42 -0.99
C LEU A 186 8.60 11.12 -1.50
N ILE A 187 8.76 12.21 -2.27
CA ILE A 187 7.63 12.96 -2.82
C ILE A 187 6.85 12.10 -3.85
N ALA A 188 7.56 11.32 -4.68
CA ALA A 188 6.96 10.45 -5.66
C ALA A 188 6.08 9.38 -5.01
N MET A 189 6.59 8.69 -3.99
CA MET A 189 5.89 7.58 -3.34
C MET A 189 4.84 8.10 -2.34
N ARG A 190 5.26 8.87 -1.33
CA ARG A 190 4.38 9.33 -0.24
C ARG A 190 3.40 10.43 -0.68
N GLY A 191 3.77 11.22 -1.68
CA GLY A 191 2.92 12.26 -2.26
C GLY A 191 2.09 11.74 -3.42
N PHE A 192 2.72 11.60 -4.58
CA PHE A 192 2.02 11.40 -5.84
C PHE A 192 1.37 10.02 -5.99
N LEU A 193 2.12 8.95 -5.75
CA LEU A 193 1.58 7.58 -5.85
C LEU A 193 0.47 7.35 -4.81
N ASN A 194 0.60 7.94 -3.62
CA ASN A 194 -0.40 7.90 -2.57
C ASN A 194 -1.73 8.53 -3.04
N ILE A 195 -1.70 9.76 -3.58
CA ILE A 195 -2.86 10.42 -4.19
C ILE A 195 -3.45 9.57 -5.32
N PHE A 196 -2.58 9.04 -6.19
CA PHE A 196 -3.00 8.25 -7.34
C PHE A 196 -3.72 6.95 -6.91
N HIS A 197 -3.22 6.26 -5.89
CA HIS A 197 -3.85 5.07 -5.34
C HIS A 197 -5.16 5.37 -4.61
N TYR A 198 -5.26 6.48 -3.87
CA TYR A 198 -6.56 6.93 -3.33
C TYR A 198 -7.56 7.22 -4.45
N PHE A 199 -7.11 7.84 -5.55
CA PHE A 199 -7.95 8.08 -6.72
C PHE A 199 -8.41 6.77 -7.38
N ILE A 200 -7.52 5.78 -7.55
CA ILE A 200 -7.89 4.44 -8.02
C ILE A 200 -8.92 3.79 -7.10
N ALA A 201 -8.75 3.89 -5.78
CA ALA A 201 -9.71 3.35 -4.83
C ALA A 201 -11.07 4.05 -4.96
N ALA A 202 -11.10 5.38 -5.07
CA ALA A 202 -12.33 6.15 -5.24
C ALA A 202 -13.05 5.79 -6.54
N VAL A 203 -12.32 5.67 -7.65
CA VAL A 203 -12.86 5.19 -8.93
C VAL A 203 -13.38 3.76 -8.81
N THR A 204 -12.67 2.89 -8.10
CA THR A 204 -13.11 1.50 -7.88
C THR A 204 -14.44 1.45 -7.13
N VAL A 205 -14.58 2.20 -6.04
CA VAL A 205 -15.84 2.27 -5.27
C VAL A 205 -16.97 2.82 -6.12
N ALA A 206 -16.70 3.83 -6.96
CA ALA A 206 -17.70 4.36 -7.89
C ALA A 206 -18.09 3.34 -8.96
N VAL A 207 -17.14 2.59 -9.55
CA VAL A 207 -17.44 1.53 -10.52
C VAL A 207 -18.26 0.42 -9.86
N PHE A 208 -17.87 -0.02 -8.66
CA PHE A 208 -18.61 -0.99 -7.87
C PHE A 208 -20.04 -0.51 -7.57
N GLY A 209 -20.18 0.71 -7.07
CA GLY A 209 -21.47 1.35 -6.79
C GLY A 209 -22.35 1.44 -8.03
N ARG A 210 -21.78 1.74 -9.21
CA ARG A 210 -22.51 1.74 -10.49
C ARG A 210 -23.05 0.36 -10.85
N GLN A 211 -22.26 -0.69 -10.62
CA GLN A 211 -22.70 -2.06 -10.89
C GLN A 211 -23.83 -2.46 -9.95
N MET A 212 -23.75 -2.09 -8.67
CA MET A 212 -24.84 -2.28 -7.72
C MET A 212 -26.10 -1.47 -8.08
N ALA A 213 -25.91 -0.26 -8.63
CA ALA A 213 -26.96 0.66 -9.03
C ALA A 213 -27.60 0.38 -10.40
N LYS A 214 -27.06 -0.59 -11.17
CA LYS A 214 -27.36 -0.76 -12.60
C LYS A 214 -28.85 -0.87 -12.92
N GLN A 215 -29.63 -1.49 -12.01
CA GLN A 215 -31.08 -1.68 -12.17
C GLN A 215 -31.94 -0.64 -11.43
N LEU A 216 -31.31 0.41 -10.88
CA LEU A 216 -31.95 1.46 -10.09
C LEU A 216 -31.97 2.83 -10.80
N ASN A 217 -31.42 2.91 -12.02
CA ASN A 217 -31.36 4.15 -12.83
C ASN A 217 -30.74 5.34 -12.07
N VAL A 218 -29.74 5.08 -11.23
CA VAL A 218 -28.97 6.13 -10.55
C VAL A 218 -28.16 6.91 -11.60
N PRO A 219 -28.25 8.24 -11.66
CA PRO A 219 -27.46 9.03 -12.59
C PRO A 219 -25.95 8.84 -12.36
N SER A 220 -25.15 8.87 -13.43
CA SER A 220 -23.67 8.78 -13.36
C SER A 220 -23.08 9.81 -12.38
N THR A 221 -23.59 11.05 -12.44
CA THR A 221 -23.25 12.16 -11.53
C THR A 221 -23.45 11.88 -10.05
N HIS A 222 -24.27 10.89 -9.69
CA HIS A 222 -24.60 10.59 -8.30
C HIS A 222 -23.75 9.44 -7.75
N VAL A 223 -23.26 8.54 -8.60
CA VAL A 223 -22.49 7.37 -8.16
C VAL A 223 -21.15 7.78 -7.52
N GLN A 224 -20.56 8.89 -7.95
CA GLN A 224 -19.28 9.38 -7.40
C GLN A 224 -19.30 9.60 -5.88
N TYR A 225 -20.45 9.96 -5.30
CA TYR A 225 -20.56 10.22 -3.86
C TYR A 225 -20.38 8.97 -3.00
N MET A 226 -20.56 7.78 -3.58
CA MET A 226 -20.32 6.51 -2.86
C MET A 226 -18.86 6.33 -2.45
N ALA A 227 -17.92 7.03 -3.10
CA ALA A 227 -16.50 7.01 -2.75
C ALA A 227 -16.21 7.56 -1.35
N SER A 228 -17.16 8.29 -0.73
CA SER A 228 -17.05 8.73 0.67
C SER A 228 -16.89 7.60 1.68
N ALA A 229 -17.23 6.36 1.31
CA ALA A 229 -16.92 5.17 2.12
C ALA A 229 -15.44 5.10 2.53
N LEU A 230 -14.53 5.57 1.67
CA LEU A 230 -13.09 5.53 1.92
C LEU A 230 -12.66 6.45 3.08
N LEU A 231 -13.40 7.52 3.38
CA LEU A 231 -13.11 8.39 4.52
C LEU A 231 -13.31 7.69 5.88
N ILE A 232 -14.08 6.61 5.92
CA ILE A 232 -14.21 5.78 7.14
C ILE A 232 -12.90 5.05 7.41
N LEU A 233 -12.23 4.61 6.34
CA LEU A 233 -10.98 3.88 6.44
C LEU A 233 -9.81 4.80 6.84
N SER A 234 -9.97 6.13 6.74
CA SER A 234 -8.91 7.10 7.03
C SER A 234 -8.73 7.49 8.50
N PHE A 235 -9.49 6.87 9.40
CA PHE A 235 -9.41 7.15 10.84
C PHE A 235 -8.06 6.69 11.38
N ALA A 236 -7.46 7.48 12.27
CA ALA A 236 -6.18 7.14 12.90
C ALA A 236 -6.29 5.79 13.62
N TYR A 237 -5.34 4.88 13.35
CA TYR A 237 -5.43 3.50 13.84
C TYR A 237 -5.48 3.37 15.39
N PRO A 238 -4.77 4.17 16.20
CA PRO A 238 -4.87 4.02 17.66
C PRO A 238 -6.27 4.40 18.12
N THR A 239 -6.85 5.42 17.48
CA THR A 239 -8.15 5.95 17.83
C THR A 239 -9.29 5.03 17.41
N ILE A 240 -9.24 4.43 16.22
CA ILE A 240 -10.28 3.50 15.76
C ILE A 240 -10.34 2.23 16.62
N GLU A 241 -9.19 1.73 17.09
CA GLU A 241 -9.11 0.59 18.01
C GLU A 241 -9.60 0.99 19.41
N ASN A 242 -9.15 2.13 19.94
CA ASN A 242 -9.57 2.63 21.25
C ASN A 242 -11.08 2.93 21.33
N TRP A 243 -11.68 3.37 20.22
CA TRP A 243 -13.13 3.59 20.13
C TRP A 243 -13.91 2.29 19.83
N ASN A 244 -13.22 1.15 19.77
CA ASN A 244 -13.79 -0.15 19.45
C ASN A 244 -14.59 -0.14 18.13
N LEU A 245 -14.17 0.68 17.17
CA LEU A 245 -14.83 0.80 15.86
C LEU A 245 -14.38 -0.31 14.92
N LEU A 246 -13.10 -0.65 14.90
CA LEU A 246 -12.56 -1.75 14.10
C LEU A 246 -11.18 -2.12 14.64
N ARG A 247 -10.90 -3.42 14.76
CA ARG A 247 -9.56 -3.94 14.98
C ARG A 247 -9.14 -4.82 13.81
N ALA A 248 -8.08 -4.47 13.11
CA ALA A 248 -7.64 -5.24 11.95
C ALA A 248 -6.14 -5.09 11.72
N GLN A 249 -5.57 -5.98 10.91
CA GLN A 249 -4.14 -5.96 10.63
C GLN A 249 -3.78 -4.75 9.76
N ASP A 250 -2.72 -4.05 10.14
CA ASP A 250 -2.17 -2.88 9.44
C ASP A 250 -3.24 -1.84 9.04
N LEU A 251 -4.17 -1.52 9.95
CA LEU A 251 -5.14 -0.43 9.76
C LEU A 251 -4.44 0.90 9.43
N TRP A 252 -3.27 1.12 10.02
CA TRP A 252 -2.43 2.29 9.80
C TRP A 252 -1.99 2.47 8.34
N GLN A 253 -1.84 1.39 7.56
CA GLN A 253 -1.31 1.48 6.20
C GLN A 253 -2.24 2.23 5.23
N PHE A 254 -3.55 2.20 5.45
CA PHE A 254 -4.46 3.04 4.66
C PHE A 254 -4.21 4.54 4.89
N ASN A 255 -3.69 4.89 6.07
CA ASN A 255 -3.47 6.26 6.51
C ASN A 255 -2.07 6.78 6.25
N THR A 256 -1.08 5.91 6.07
CA THR A 256 0.34 6.31 5.94
C THR A 256 1.07 5.64 4.79
N ALA A 257 0.46 4.66 4.12
CA ALA A 257 1.11 3.88 3.08
C ALA A 257 0.15 3.33 2.02
N MET A 258 -0.82 4.14 1.57
CA MET A 258 -1.68 3.76 0.44
C MET A 258 -0.88 3.61 -0.87
N TRP A 259 0.28 4.24 -0.96
CA TRP A 259 1.26 4.05 -2.02
C TRP A 259 1.81 2.62 -2.12
N TYR A 260 1.65 1.76 -1.11
CA TYR A 260 1.92 0.33 -1.28
C TYR A 260 0.88 -0.39 -2.12
N GLY A 261 1.40 -1.31 -2.92
CA GLY A 261 0.57 -2.33 -3.55
C GLY A 261 -0.19 -3.18 -2.51
N GLY A 262 0.43 -3.52 -1.38
CA GLY A 262 -0.20 -4.28 -0.29
C GLY A 262 -1.44 -3.60 0.31
N THR A 263 -1.43 -2.28 0.46
CA THR A 263 -2.61 -1.53 0.93
C THR A 263 -3.68 -1.48 -0.16
N LEU A 264 -3.27 -1.18 -1.40
CA LEU A 264 -4.18 -1.12 -2.54
C LEU A 264 -4.98 -2.41 -2.68
N VAL A 265 -4.32 -3.58 -2.73
CA VAL A 265 -5.01 -4.87 -2.92
C VAL A 265 -5.99 -5.23 -1.79
N ARG A 266 -5.74 -4.78 -0.55
CA ARG A 266 -6.67 -5.01 0.57
C ARG A 266 -7.93 -4.17 0.46
N VAL A 267 -7.83 -2.95 -0.08
CA VAL A 267 -8.97 -2.05 -0.26
C VAL A 267 -9.80 -2.43 -1.48
N VAL A 268 -9.15 -2.74 -2.60
CA VAL A 268 -9.83 -2.88 -3.90
C VAL A 268 -9.89 -4.30 -4.45
N GLY A 269 -9.10 -5.24 -3.91
CA GLY A 269 -8.91 -6.57 -4.50
C GLY A 269 -10.21 -7.37 -4.66
N ILE A 270 -11.00 -7.47 -3.58
CA ILE A 270 -12.31 -8.12 -3.62
C ILE A 270 -13.23 -7.44 -4.63
N LEU A 271 -13.25 -6.10 -4.64
CA LEU A 271 -14.10 -5.31 -5.54
C LEU A 271 -13.71 -5.54 -7.00
N TRP A 272 -12.42 -5.58 -7.34
CA TRP A 272 -11.97 -5.82 -8.72
C TRP A 272 -12.37 -7.20 -9.21
N LEU A 273 -12.20 -8.23 -8.38
CA LEU A 273 -12.50 -9.61 -8.74
C LEU A 273 -14.00 -9.86 -9.02
N VAL A 274 -14.90 -9.05 -8.43
CA VAL A 274 -16.34 -9.30 -8.52
C VAL A 274 -17.14 -8.25 -9.29
N SER A 275 -16.75 -6.98 -9.26
CA SER A 275 -17.60 -5.86 -9.73
C SER A 275 -18.04 -6.04 -11.17
N LEU A 276 -17.15 -6.49 -12.06
CA LEU A 276 -17.44 -6.63 -13.49
C LEU A 276 -18.39 -7.80 -13.80
N TYR A 277 -18.63 -8.70 -12.84
CA TYR A 277 -19.36 -9.96 -13.05
C TYR A 277 -20.64 -10.08 -12.22
N LEU A 278 -20.93 -9.13 -11.33
CA LEU A 278 -22.13 -9.18 -10.47
C LEU A 278 -23.44 -9.34 -11.25
N SER A 279 -23.51 -8.87 -12.50
CA SER A 279 -24.69 -9.02 -13.37
C SER A 279 -24.60 -10.18 -14.38
N ALA A 280 -23.53 -10.98 -14.36
CA ALA A 280 -23.29 -12.04 -15.35
C ALA A 280 -24.31 -13.18 -15.21
N ARG A 281 -24.89 -13.63 -16.34
CA ARG A 281 -25.86 -14.75 -16.36
C ARG A 281 -25.20 -16.11 -16.65
N LYS A 282 -23.99 -16.08 -17.18
CA LYS A 282 -23.16 -17.25 -17.49
C LYS A 282 -21.70 -16.93 -17.20
N ILE A 283 -20.92 -17.97 -16.88
CA ILE A 283 -19.46 -17.89 -16.79
C ILE A 283 -18.92 -18.53 -18.07
N ASP A 284 -18.24 -17.72 -18.89
CA ASP A 284 -17.55 -18.20 -20.08
C ASP A 284 -16.04 -18.04 -19.93
N PHE A 285 -15.28 -18.54 -20.90
CA PHE A 285 -13.82 -18.44 -20.89
C PHE A 285 -13.31 -16.99 -20.82
N ARG A 286 -14.09 -16.00 -21.31
CA ARG A 286 -13.70 -14.58 -21.23
C ARG A 286 -13.73 -14.09 -19.78
N VAL A 287 -14.75 -14.46 -19.01
CA VAL A 287 -14.81 -14.17 -17.58
C VAL A 287 -13.62 -14.79 -16.86
N VAL A 288 -13.32 -16.07 -17.12
CA VAL A 288 -12.18 -16.77 -16.51
C VAL A 288 -10.85 -16.08 -16.84
N ALA A 289 -10.62 -15.75 -18.12
CA ALA A 289 -9.40 -15.07 -18.56
C ALA A 289 -9.24 -13.70 -17.92
N GLN A 290 -10.32 -12.92 -17.80
CA GLN A 290 -10.26 -11.60 -17.17
C GLN A 290 -9.99 -11.68 -15.66
N VAL A 291 -10.59 -12.65 -14.95
CA VAL A 291 -10.25 -12.92 -13.55
C VAL A 291 -8.77 -13.30 -13.43
N GLY A 292 -8.25 -14.13 -14.34
CA GLY A 292 -6.81 -14.45 -14.41
C GLY A 292 -5.93 -13.21 -14.56
N VAL A 293 -6.29 -12.28 -15.45
CA VAL A 293 -5.59 -10.99 -15.62
C VAL A 293 -5.62 -10.18 -14.33
N ILE A 294 -6.79 -10.03 -13.69
CA ILE A 294 -6.92 -9.29 -12.43
C ILE A 294 -6.08 -9.94 -11.33
N SER A 295 -6.09 -11.28 -11.22
CA SER A 295 -5.28 -12.01 -10.24
C SER A 295 -3.78 -11.76 -10.41
N VAL A 296 -3.27 -11.77 -11.64
CA VAL A 296 -1.85 -11.44 -11.92
C VAL A 296 -1.53 -10.01 -11.51
N VAL A 297 -2.42 -9.06 -11.80
CA VAL A 297 -2.24 -7.65 -11.38
C VAL A 297 -2.23 -7.53 -9.87
N LEU A 298 -3.15 -8.19 -9.16
CA LEU A 298 -3.18 -8.15 -7.71
C LEU A 298 -1.89 -8.73 -7.11
N ILE A 299 -1.41 -9.88 -7.61
CA ILE A 299 -0.14 -10.49 -7.16
C ILE A 299 1.03 -9.55 -7.44
N SER A 300 1.04 -8.87 -8.60
CA SER A 300 2.11 -7.93 -8.94
C SER A 300 2.15 -6.70 -8.03
N LYS A 301 1.06 -6.39 -7.33
CA LYS A 301 1.03 -5.35 -6.30
C LYS A 301 1.38 -5.89 -4.91
N ALA A 302 0.95 -7.10 -4.54
CA ALA A 302 1.43 -7.80 -3.36
C ALA A 302 1.05 -9.30 -3.38
N VAL A 303 2.02 -10.18 -3.11
CA VAL A 303 1.82 -11.63 -3.06
C VAL A 303 0.87 -12.08 -1.94
N ALA A 304 0.80 -11.31 -0.84
CA ALA A 304 -0.11 -11.55 0.28
C ALA A 304 -1.61 -11.53 -0.11
N VAL A 305 -1.95 -11.19 -1.35
CA VAL A 305 -3.33 -11.21 -1.87
C VAL A 305 -3.84 -12.61 -2.23
N LEU A 306 -2.99 -13.64 -2.28
CA LEU A 306 -3.38 -14.99 -2.68
C LEU A 306 -4.65 -15.52 -2.00
N PRO A 307 -4.80 -15.48 -0.65
CA PRO A 307 -6.05 -15.89 0.00
C PRO A 307 -7.25 -15.06 -0.46
N ILE A 308 -7.08 -13.75 -0.66
CA ILE A 308 -8.17 -12.87 -1.14
C ILE A 308 -8.67 -13.35 -2.51
N ILE A 309 -7.75 -13.70 -3.42
CA ILE A 309 -8.11 -14.23 -4.76
C ILE A 309 -8.89 -15.53 -4.63
N VAL A 310 -8.35 -16.51 -3.92
CA VAL A 310 -8.95 -17.85 -3.77
C VAL A 310 -10.34 -17.76 -3.15
N LEU A 311 -10.45 -17.07 -2.02
CA LEU A 311 -11.72 -16.94 -1.29
C LEU A 311 -12.77 -16.18 -2.10
N THR A 312 -12.38 -15.11 -2.78
CA THR A 312 -13.32 -14.31 -3.57
C THR A 312 -13.85 -15.07 -4.79
N VAL A 313 -13.01 -15.88 -5.44
CA VAL A 313 -13.44 -16.74 -6.55
C VAL A 313 -14.44 -17.79 -6.05
N ILE A 314 -14.15 -18.47 -4.94
CA ILE A 314 -15.06 -19.44 -4.33
C ILE A 314 -16.39 -18.77 -3.94
N ALA A 315 -16.32 -17.63 -3.27
CA ALA A 315 -17.48 -16.87 -2.84
C ALA A 315 -18.35 -16.40 -4.02
N TYR A 316 -17.73 -15.95 -5.11
CA TYR A 316 -18.43 -15.59 -6.33
C TYR A 316 -19.10 -16.80 -7.00
N LEU A 317 -18.42 -17.95 -7.06
CA LEU A 317 -18.99 -19.18 -7.63
C LEU A 317 -20.22 -19.64 -6.84
N LEU A 318 -20.15 -19.63 -5.51
CA LEU A 318 -21.30 -19.96 -4.67
C LEU A 318 -22.46 -18.97 -4.90
N ALA A 319 -22.18 -17.67 -4.91
CA ALA A 319 -23.19 -16.65 -5.21
C ALA A 319 -23.79 -16.81 -6.60
N PHE A 320 -23.00 -17.18 -7.60
CA PHE A 320 -23.45 -17.45 -8.96
C PHE A 320 -24.39 -18.67 -9.01
N PHE A 321 -24.02 -19.78 -8.37
CA PHE A 321 -24.86 -20.98 -8.30
C PHE A 321 -26.16 -20.75 -7.53
N ALA A 322 -26.12 -19.97 -6.45
CA ALA A 322 -27.27 -19.62 -5.64
C ALA A 322 -28.29 -18.69 -6.33
N THR A 323 -27.91 -18.03 -7.43
CA THR A 323 -28.74 -16.96 -8.04
C THR A 323 -28.98 -17.10 -9.54
N SER A 324 -28.33 -18.03 -10.23
CA SER A 324 -28.36 -18.14 -11.70
C SER A 324 -28.80 -19.53 -12.14
N GLY A 325 -29.57 -19.67 -13.22
CA GLY A 325 -29.93 -20.96 -13.85
C GLY A 325 -31.08 -21.73 -13.16
N SER A 326 -31.38 -22.94 -13.63
CA SER A 326 -32.44 -23.79 -13.06
C SER A 326 -32.01 -24.46 -11.76
N ARG A 327 -32.92 -24.59 -10.79
CA ARG A 327 -32.67 -25.20 -9.47
C ARG A 327 -31.41 -24.65 -8.76
N PRO A 328 -31.34 -23.33 -8.51
CA PRO A 328 -30.15 -22.69 -7.94
C PRO A 328 -29.76 -23.26 -6.56
N TRP A 329 -30.75 -23.57 -5.72
CA TRP A 329 -30.52 -24.12 -4.38
C TRP A 329 -29.77 -25.46 -4.42
N LEU A 330 -30.12 -26.38 -5.33
CA LEU A 330 -29.41 -27.67 -5.46
C LEU A 330 -27.95 -27.49 -5.85
N ARG A 331 -27.67 -26.59 -6.82
CA ARG A 331 -26.29 -26.34 -7.26
C ARG A 331 -25.46 -25.66 -6.17
N ALA A 332 -26.04 -24.72 -5.44
CA ALA A 332 -25.38 -24.10 -4.30
C ALA A 332 -25.09 -25.14 -3.19
N SER A 333 -26.07 -25.96 -2.82
CA SER A 333 -25.87 -27.03 -1.82
C SER A 333 -24.82 -28.05 -2.25
N ALA A 334 -24.85 -28.50 -3.51
CA ALA A 334 -23.84 -29.41 -4.04
C ALA A 334 -22.44 -28.78 -3.99
N PHE A 335 -22.31 -27.49 -4.31
CA PHE A 335 -21.04 -26.79 -4.22
C PHE A 335 -20.55 -26.66 -2.77
N ILE A 336 -21.43 -26.37 -1.82
CA ILE A 336 -21.07 -26.34 -0.38
C ILE A 336 -20.55 -27.69 0.10
N VAL A 337 -21.21 -28.80 -0.29
CA VAL A 337 -20.73 -30.16 0.07
C VAL A 337 -19.33 -30.42 -0.50
N ILE A 338 -19.06 -29.97 -1.74
CA ILE A 338 -17.71 -30.06 -2.32
C ILE A 338 -16.71 -29.22 -1.51
N LEU A 339 -17.07 -28.00 -1.12
CA LEU A 339 -16.19 -27.14 -0.32
C LEU A 339 -15.85 -27.76 1.04
N ILE A 340 -16.82 -28.34 1.73
CA ILE A 340 -16.59 -29.07 2.99
C ILE A 340 -15.66 -30.25 2.75
N GLY A 341 -15.90 -31.04 1.70
CA GLY A 341 -15.04 -32.18 1.35
C GLY A 341 -13.60 -31.76 1.01
N VAL A 342 -13.41 -30.62 0.34
CA VAL A 342 -12.07 -30.04 0.08
C VAL A 342 -11.43 -29.56 1.37
N GLY A 343 -12.19 -28.89 2.23
CA GLY A 343 -11.74 -28.44 3.54
C GLY A 343 -11.16 -29.56 4.39
N ILE A 344 -11.96 -30.62 4.60
CA ILE A 344 -11.55 -31.83 5.34
C ILE A 344 -10.30 -32.51 4.72
N ALA A 345 -10.10 -32.38 3.41
CA ALA A 345 -8.95 -32.98 2.73
C ALA A 345 -7.67 -32.13 2.85
N LEU A 346 -7.77 -30.84 3.22
CA LEU A 346 -6.64 -29.97 3.48
C LEU A 346 -6.17 -30.14 4.93
N ALA A 347 -4.89 -29.85 5.17
CA ALA A 347 -4.33 -29.94 6.52
C ALA A 347 -4.79 -28.75 7.37
N ASP A 348 -5.31 -29.02 8.56
CA ASP A 348 -5.64 -28.00 9.57
C ASP A 348 -4.40 -27.22 10.01
N ARG A 349 -4.57 -25.91 10.26
CA ARG A 349 -3.53 -25.01 10.78
C ARG A 349 -4.09 -24.20 11.96
N PRO A 350 -4.15 -24.79 13.17
CA PRO A 350 -4.83 -24.19 14.32
C PRO A 350 -4.28 -22.81 14.70
N GLU A 351 -2.97 -22.56 14.55
CA GLU A 351 -2.36 -21.25 14.79
C GLU A 351 -3.00 -20.12 13.95
N LEU A 352 -3.34 -20.41 12.68
CA LEU A 352 -3.98 -19.44 11.78
C LEU A 352 -5.47 -19.27 12.11
N SER A 353 -6.12 -20.37 12.49
CA SER A 353 -7.50 -20.38 12.97
C SER A 353 -7.66 -19.50 14.20
N GLU A 354 -6.80 -19.67 15.20
CA GLU A 354 -6.82 -18.94 16.47
C GLU A 354 -6.65 -17.43 16.26
N VAL A 355 -5.68 -17.01 15.45
CA VAL A 355 -5.45 -15.59 15.14
C VAL A 355 -6.69 -14.96 14.49
N SER A 356 -7.28 -15.66 13.52
CA SER A 356 -8.43 -15.17 12.77
C SER A 356 -9.71 -15.16 13.63
N ALA A 357 -9.89 -16.18 14.47
CA ALA A 357 -10.96 -16.27 15.45
C ALA A 357 -10.86 -15.17 16.51
N HIS A 358 -9.66 -14.92 17.05
CA HIS A 358 -9.41 -13.83 17.99
C HIS A 358 -9.81 -12.47 17.39
N LEU A 359 -9.37 -12.17 16.17
CA LEU A 359 -9.78 -10.94 15.46
C LEU A 359 -11.29 -10.88 15.23
N GLY A 360 -11.94 -12.01 14.94
CA GLY A 360 -13.40 -12.09 14.82
C GLY A 360 -14.12 -11.79 16.14
N VAL A 361 -13.65 -12.37 17.24
CA VAL A 361 -14.23 -12.18 18.58
C VAL A 361 -14.06 -10.74 19.04
N VAL A 362 -12.91 -10.11 18.83
CA VAL A 362 -12.71 -8.71 19.20
C VAL A 362 -13.66 -7.80 18.41
N ASN A 363 -13.85 -8.08 17.12
CA ASN A 363 -14.73 -7.29 16.27
C ASN A 363 -16.22 -7.58 16.41
N ARG A 364 -16.63 -8.56 17.23
CA ARG A 364 -18.05 -8.88 17.46
C ARG A 364 -18.84 -7.72 18.07
N THR A 365 -18.16 -6.80 18.73
CA THR A 365 -18.77 -5.61 19.36
C THR A 365 -18.57 -4.35 18.51
N SER A 366 -17.99 -4.46 17.31
CA SER A 366 -17.77 -3.32 16.42
C SER A 366 -19.10 -2.77 15.91
N PRO A 367 -19.51 -1.54 16.28
CA PRO A 367 -20.73 -0.95 15.76
C PRO A 367 -20.62 -0.69 14.25
N LEU A 368 -19.42 -0.39 13.75
CA LEU A 368 -19.18 -0.09 12.34
C LEU A 368 -19.46 -1.31 11.45
N LEU A 369 -18.98 -2.50 11.83
CA LEU A 369 -19.22 -3.72 11.06
C LEU A 369 -20.69 -4.13 11.11
N TRP A 370 -21.34 -4.03 12.28
CA TRP A 370 -22.76 -4.33 12.42
C TRP A 370 -23.65 -3.38 11.62
N ILE A 371 -23.41 -2.07 11.70
CA ILE A 371 -24.14 -1.06 10.91
C ILE A 371 -23.96 -1.35 9.41
N SER A 372 -22.74 -1.68 8.98
CA SER A 372 -22.46 -2.02 7.58
C SER A 372 -23.23 -3.26 7.13
N ALA A 373 -23.23 -4.33 7.94
CA ALA A 373 -24.00 -5.54 7.69
C ALA A 373 -25.51 -5.27 7.63
N VAL A 374 -26.04 -4.45 8.54
CA VAL A 374 -27.44 -4.04 8.56
C VAL A 374 -27.82 -3.33 7.26
N PHE A 375 -27.01 -2.40 6.77
CA PHE A 375 -27.32 -1.70 5.52
C PHE A 375 -27.25 -2.60 4.29
N VAL A 376 -26.29 -3.53 4.23
CA VAL A 376 -26.24 -4.55 3.17
C VAL A 376 -27.51 -5.40 3.20
N THR A 377 -27.89 -5.92 4.37
CA THR A 377 -29.09 -6.75 4.53
C THR A 377 -30.36 -5.98 4.18
N LEU A 378 -30.49 -4.73 4.64
CA LEU A 378 -31.62 -3.87 4.31
C LEU A 378 -31.71 -3.63 2.80
N ALA A 379 -30.59 -3.35 2.14
CA ALA A 379 -30.55 -3.18 0.69
C ALA A 379 -30.99 -4.46 -0.06
N VAL A 380 -30.61 -5.65 0.41
CA VAL A 380 -31.08 -6.93 -0.17
C VAL A 380 -32.60 -7.03 -0.10
N PHE A 381 -33.20 -6.80 1.07
CA PHE A 381 -34.64 -6.95 1.28
C PHE A 381 -35.48 -5.89 0.56
N VAL A 382 -34.99 -4.65 0.54
CA VAL A 382 -35.71 -3.49 0.01
C VAL A 382 -35.54 -3.36 -1.50
N LEU A 383 -34.29 -3.40 -2.00
CA LEU A 383 -34.00 -3.13 -3.41
C LEU A 383 -34.20 -4.38 -4.27
N ARG A 384 -34.02 -5.57 -3.69
CA ARG A 384 -34.25 -6.89 -4.33
C ARG A 384 -33.57 -7.02 -5.70
N LYS A 385 -32.37 -6.47 -5.85
CA LYS A 385 -31.59 -6.51 -7.10
C LYS A 385 -30.60 -7.66 -7.07
N LEU A 386 -30.43 -8.31 -8.21
CA LEU A 386 -29.55 -9.47 -8.38
C LEU A 386 -28.12 -9.18 -7.93
N GLU A 387 -27.59 -8.02 -8.33
CA GLU A 387 -26.23 -7.59 -8.03
C GLU A 387 -26.02 -7.41 -6.52
N ILE A 388 -27.04 -6.88 -5.82
CA ILE A 388 -27.05 -6.68 -4.36
C ILE A 388 -27.11 -8.00 -3.64
N THR A 389 -28.06 -8.88 -4.01
CA THR A 389 -28.18 -10.22 -3.42
C THR A 389 -26.91 -11.04 -3.63
N ARG A 390 -26.32 -11.03 -4.82
CA ARG A 390 -25.08 -11.76 -5.10
C ARG A 390 -23.91 -11.27 -4.26
N PHE A 391 -23.72 -9.95 -4.16
CA PHE A 391 -22.63 -9.41 -3.36
C PHE A 391 -22.83 -9.70 -1.85
N ALA A 392 -24.06 -9.68 -1.36
CA ALA A 392 -24.35 -10.11 0.02
C ALA A 392 -23.99 -11.59 0.26
N ILE A 393 -24.30 -12.49 -0.68
CA ILE A 393 -23.89 -13.91 -0.59
C ILE A 393 -22.37 -14.02 -0.62
N ILE A 394 -21.67 -13.24 -1.46
CA ILE A 394 -20.19 -13.21 -1.48
C ILE A 394 -19.66 -12.85 -0.09
N LEU A 395 -20.13 -11.76 0.52
CA LEU A 395 -19.68 -11.34 1.85
C LEU A 395 -19.92 -12.42 2.91
N ILE A 396 -21.11 -13.00 2.96
CA ILE A 396 -21.44 -14.08 3.91
C ILE A 396 -20.49 -15.27 3.71
N THR A 397 -20.24 -15.63 2.45
CA THR A 397 -19.36 -16.76 2.12
C THR A 397 -17.91 -16.48 2.51
N LEU A 398 -17.42 -15.26 2.31
CA LEU A 398 -16.07 -14.86 2.73
C LEU A 398 -15.90 -15.00 4.26
N PHE A 399 -16.87 -14.52 5.05
CA PHE A 399 -16.81 -14.70 6.51
C PHE A 399 -16.96 -16.17 6.91
N ALA A 400 -17.79 -16.95 6.21
CA ALA A 400 -17.92 -18.38 6.48
C ALA A 400 -16.61 -19.13 6.21
N LEU A 401 -15.94 -18.85 5.09
CA LEU A 401 -14.65 -19.45 4.73
C LEU A 401 -13.50 -19.04 5.67
N ILE A 402 -13.67 -18.02 6.52
CA ILE A 402 -12.66 -17.61 7.50
C ILE A 402 -12.97 -18.18 8.90
N HIS A 403 -14.25 -18.30 9.25
CA HIS A 403 -14.67 -18.55 10.63
C HIS A 403 -15.40 -19.86 10.89
N VAL A 404 -15.88 -20.55 9.85
CA VAL A 404 -16.59 -21.82 10.02
C VAL A 404 -15.56 -22.95 9.96
N PRO A 405 -15.52 -23.83 10.98
CA PRO A 405 -14.68 -25.03 10.97
C PRO A 405 -14.81 -25.82 9.67
N GLU A 406 -13.74 -26.53 9.31
CA GLU A 406 -13.55 -27.28 8.07
C GLU A 406 -13.55 -26.43 6.78
N LEU A 407 -14.35 -25.36 6.69
CA LEU A 407 -14.30 -24.41 5.58
C LEU A 407 -13.09 -23.47 5.69
N ASN A 408 -12.65 -23.16 6.91
CA ASN A 408 -11.48 -22.35 7.23
C ASN A 408 -10.17 -22.97 6.75
N ASP A 409 -10.08 -24.30 6.62
CA ASP A 409 -8.86 -24.99 6.19
C ASP A 409 -8.41 -24.53 4.79
N ILE A 410 -9.36 -24.16 3.92
CA ILE A 410 -9.08 -23.57 2.60
C ILE A 410 -8.39 -22.21 2.76
N PHE A 411 -8.91 -21.36 3.65
CA PHE A 411 -8.36 -20.04 3.93
C PHE A 411 -6.97 -20.13 4.56
N GLU A 412 -6.78 -21.05 5.50
CA GLU A 412 -5.52 -21.23 6.22
C GLU A 412 -4.40 -21.69 5.30
N ASN A 413 -4.67 -22.70 4.46
CA ASN A 413 -3.70 -23.19 3.51
C ASN A 413 -3.40 -22.15 2.42
N ALA A 414 -4.38 -21.36 1.99
CA ALA A 414 -4.14 -20.26 1.05
C ALA A 414 -3.34 -19.10 1.67
N SER A 415 -3.46 -18.89 2.99
CA SER A 415 -2.80 -17.79 3.70
C SER A 415 -1.34 -18.09 4.04
N MET A 416 -1.01 -19.37 4.32
CA MET A 416 0.31 -19.88 4.68
C MET A 416 0.89 -19.38 6.02
N ILE A 417 0.75 -18.08 6.34
CA ILE A 417 1.27 -17.42 7.55
C ILE A 417 0.23 -16.47 8.18
N SER A 418 0.34 -16.24 9.49
CA SER A 418 -0.64 -15.52 10.32
C SER A 418 -0.85 -14.07 9.88
N PHE A 419 0.23 -13.40 9.49
CA PHE A 419 0.19 -12.04 8.99
C PHE A 419 -0.61 -11.90 7.68
N VAL A 420 -0.45 -12.86 6.75
CA VAL A 420 -1.19 -12.89 5.48
C VAL A 420 -2.67 -13.21 5.73
N ALA A 421 -2.95 -14.15 6.63
CA ALA A 421 -4.31 -14.48 7.07
C ALA A 421 -5.05 -13.23 7.62
N SER A 422 -4.40 -12.50 8.53
CA SER A 422 -4.96 -11.30 9.15
C SER A 422 -5.19 -10.16 8.15
N ARG A 423 -4.30 -10.03 7.14
CA ARG A 423 -4.48 -9.08 6.03
C ARG A 423 -5.67 -9.42 5.13
N ALA A 424 -5.92 -10.70 4.87
CA ALA A 424 -7.07 -11.15 4.08
C ALA A 424 -8.39 -10.92 4.82
N GLN A 425 -8.43 -11.17 6.14
CA GLN A 425 -9.58 -10.84 6.98
C GLN A 425 -9.85 -9.32 6.99
N THR A 426 -8.80 -8.51 7.06
CA THR A 426 -8.91 -7.04 6.95
C THR A 426 -9.56 -6.61 5.63
N ALA A 427 -9.20 -7.22 4.51
CA ALA A 427 -9.83 -6.95 3.22
C ALA A 427 -11.34 -7.28 3.23
N CYS A 428 -11.75 -8.35 3.91
CA CYS A 428 -13.16 -8.70 4.08
C CYS A 428 -13.92 -7.64 4.90
N TYR A 429 -13.32 -7.13 5.99
CA TYR A 429 -13.89 -6.02 6.76
C TYR A 429 -14.03 -4.75 5.92
N TYR A 430 -13.02 -4.38 5.14
CA TYR A 430 -13.08 -3.21 4.25
C TYR A 430 -14.16 -3.37 3.17
N ALA A 431 -14.28 -4.55 2.56
CA ALA A 431 -15.32 -4.83 1.58
C ALA A 431 -16.73 -4.73 2.20
N LEU A 432 -16.93 -5.21 3.44
CA LEU A 432 -18.19 -5.06 4.17
C LEU A 432 -18.52 -3.60 4.45
N ILE A 433 -17.56 -2.80 4.93
CA ILE A 433 -17.75 -1.37 5.22
C ILE A 433 -18.10 -0.59 3.96
N ILE A 434 -17.35 -0.81 2.86
CA ILE A 434 -17.61 -0.17 1.57
C ILE A 434 -19.01 -0.55 1.06
N ALA A 435 -19.37 -1.83 1.13
CA ALA A 435 -20.68 -2.28 0.67
C ALA A 435 -21.83 -1.80 1.55
N GLY A 436 -21.62 -1.68 2.86
CA GLY A 436 -22.57 -1.05 3.78
C GLY A 436 -22.84 0.40 3.41
N PHE A 437 -21.79 1.19 3.17
CA PHE A 437 -21.93 2.59 2.77
C PHE A 437 -22.56 2.77 1.38
N VAL A 438 -22.16 1.94 0.41
CA VAL A 438 -22.78 1.91 -0.94
C VAL A 438 -24.25 1.54 -0.82
N SER A 439 -24.59 0.55 0.01
CA SER A 439 -25.98 0.12 0.25
C SER A 439 -26.82 1.23 0.88
N LEU A 440 -26.29 1.91 1.90
CA LEU A 440 -26.90 3.12 2.48
C LEU A 440 -27.13 4.18 1.42
N SER A 441 -26.13 4.44 0.57
CA SER A 441 -26.22 5.41 -0.51
C SER A 441 -27.33 5.08 -1.50
N LEU A 442 -27.47 3.81 -1.89
CA LEU A 442 -28.55 3.36 -2.78
C LEU A 442 -29.93 3.51 -2.14
N LEU A 443 -30.07 3.17 -0.86
CA LEU A 443 -31.31 3.38 -0.11
C LEU A 443 -31.67 4.87 -0.03
N LEU A 444 -30.71 5.74 0.28
CA LEU A 444 -30.91 7.20 0.28
C LEU A 444 -31.33 7.72 -1.09
N PHE A 445 -30.76 7.18 -2.19
CA PHE A 445 -31.18 7.58 -3.53
C PHE A 445 -32.64 7.22 -3.80
N VAL A 446 -33.09 6.05 -3.35
CA VAL A 446 -34.47 5.58 -3.55
C VAL A 446 -35.47 6.38 -2.70
N TYR A 447 -35.17 6.66 -1.44
CA TYR A 447 -36.13 7.26 -0.50
C TYR A 447 -35.99 8.77 -0.32
N ALA A 448 -34.80 9.33 -0.56
CA ALA A 448 -34.50 10.74 -0.34
C ALA A 448 -33.90 11.40 -1.61
N ARG A 449 -34.36 10.98 -2.80
CA ARG A 449 -33.80 11.37 -4.11
C ARG A 449 -33.51 12.86 -4.26
N GLN A 450 -34.45 13.72 -3.84
CA GLN A 450 -34.33 15.18 -3.96
C GLN A 450 -33.21 15.76 -3.08
N SER A 451 -32.96 15.14 -1.91
CA SER A 451 -31.94 15.57 -0.96
C SER A 451 -30.66 14.74 -1.02
N TYR A 452 -30.59 13.74 -1.93
CA TYR A 452 -29.52 12.75 -1.98
C TYR A 452 -28.12 13.40 -1.98
N VAL A 453 -27.90 14.35 -2.89
CA VAL A 453 -26.60 15.01 -3.04
C VAL A 453 -26.23 15.77 -1.76
N LEU A 454 -27.18 16.53 -1.19
CA LEU A 454 -26.95 17.29 0.04
C LEU A 454 -26.60 16.35 1.22
N VAL A 455 -27.38 15.27 1.41
CA VAL A 455 -27.14 14.29 2.48
C VAL A 455 -25.79 13.62 2.31
N GLN A 456 -25.41 13.26 1.08
CA GLN A 456 -24.09 12.67 0.81
C GLN A 456 -22.95 13.64 1.12
N PHE A 457 -23.07 14.92 0.77
CA PHE A 457 -22.09 15.93 1.16
C PHE A 457 -21.98 16.10 2.66
N VAL A 458 -23.11 16.13 3.37
CA VAL A 458 -23.12 16.23 4.85
C VAL A 458 -22.47 14.99 5.47
N LEU A 459 -22.78 13.79 4.98
CA LEU A 459 -22.15 12.56 5.45
C LEU A 459 -20.65 12.55 5.18
N ALA A 460 -20.22 12.93 3.97
CA ALA A 460 -18.82 13.01 3.62
C ALA A 460 -18.06 14.03 4.50
N ALA A 461 -18.65 15.19 4.73
CA ALA A 461 -18.07 16.22 5.60
C ALA A 461 -18.00 15.75 7.06
N ALA A 462 -19.05 15.11 7.57
CA ALA A 462 -19.08 14.59 8.94
C ALA A 462 -18.06 13.48 9.16
N ILE A 463 -17.97 12.52 8.23
CA ILE A 463 -16.99 11.42 8.30
C ILE A 463 -15.57 11.98 8.13
N GLY A 464 -15.35 12.89 7.17
CA GLY A 464 -14.05 13.54 6.97
C GLY A 464 -13.60 14.34 8.20
N ALA A 465 -14.48 15.14 8.79
CA ALA A 465 -14.20 15.87 10.02
C ALA A 465 -13.91 14.92 11.19
N SER A 466 -14.65 13.82 11.30
CA SER A 466 -14.41 12.79 12.32
C SER A 466 -13.07 12.08 12.11
N SER A 467 -12.68 11.83 10.86
CA SER A 467 -11.38 11.27 10.50
C SER A 467 -10.24 12.22 10.88
N VAL A 468 -10.38 13.53 10.63
CA VAL A 468 -9.43 14.55 11.10
C VAL A 468 -9.39 14.59 12.63
N ALA A 469 -10.55 14.61 13.29
CA ALA A 469 -10.66 14.61 14.75
C ALA A 469 -10.01 13.37 15.37
N SER A 470 -10.07 12.22 14.70
CA SER A 470 -9.43 10.99 15.17
C SER A 470 -7.90 11.10 15.27
N THR A 471 -7.29 12.05 14.57
CA THR A 471 -5.83 12.29 14.61
C THR A 471 -5.40 13.12 15.82
N VAL A 472 -6.32 13.88 16.42
CA VAL A 472 -6.02 14.86 17.49
C VAL A 472 -5.49 14.22 18.77
N PRO A 473 -6.06 13.11 19.29
CA PRO A 473 -5.53 12.45 20.48
C PRO A 473 -4.10 11.95 20.33
N VAL A 474 -3.62 11.79 19.09
CA VAL A 474 -2.34 11.17 18.77
C VAL A 474 -1.30 12.19 18.32
N ASN A 475 -1.66 13.12 17.43
CA ASN A 475 -0.74 14.07 16.81
C ASN A 475 -0.91 15.51 17.33
N GLY A 476 -1.92 15.77 18.17
CA GLY A 476 -2.25 17.10 18.66
C GLY A 476 -3.03 17.93 17.64
N ASN A 477 -2.80 19.24 17.62
CA ASN A 477 -3.55 20.16 16.77
C ASN A 477 -3.29 19.88 15.26
N PRO A 478 -4.34 19.71 14.42
CA PRO A 478 -4.17 19.40 13.00
C PRO A 478 -3.49 20.53 12.21
N VAL A 479 -3.78 21.79 12.52
CA VAL A 479 -3.19 22.95 11.85
C VAL A 479 -1.69 23.00 12.12
N SER A 480 -1.26 22.85 13.38
CA SER A 480 0.17 22.82 13.71
C SER A 480 0.88 21.63 13.07
N THR A 481 0.21 20.48 12.95
CA THR A 481 0.76 19.30 12.28
C THR A 481 0.95 19.51 10.78
N LEU A 482 -0.01 20.16 10.10
CA LEU A 482 0.12 20.53 8.70
C LEU A 482 1.18 21.61 8.49
N SER A 483 1.25 22.62 9.36
CA SER A 483 2.33 23.62 9.32
C SER A 483 3.70 22.95 9.44
N TYR A 484 3.83 21.98 10.33
CA TYR A 484 5.06 21.23 10.47
C TYR A 484 5.42 20.36 9.25
N MET A 485 4.42 19.76 8.59
CA MET A 485 4.65 19.09 7.30
C MET A 485 5.01 20.07 6.19
N ALA A 486 4.49 21.29 6.22
CA ALA A 486 4.87 22.33 5.26
C ALA A 486 6.34 22.75 5.42
N ASP A 487 6.86 22.76 6.65
CA ASP A 487 8.28 22.97 6.95
C ASP A 487 9.16 21.78 6.51
N ASN A 488 8.55 20.61 6.27
CA ASN A 488 9.23 19.37 5.87
C ASN A 488 8.65 18.87 4.52
N PRO A 489 8.87 19.60 3.41
CA PRO A 489 8.17 19.35 2.15
C PRO A 489 8.39 17.94 1.58
N ARG A 490 9.53 17.31 1.88
CA ARG A 490 9.85 15.93 1.48
C ARG A 490 9.15 14.85 2.34
N ILE A 491 8.29 15.22 3.28
CA ILE A 491 7.57 14.28 4.15
C ILE A 491 8.55 13.43 4.99
N MET A 492 9.69 14.03 5.33
CA MET A 492 10.78 13.53 6.16
C MET A 492 11.51 14.75 6.77
N PRO A 493 12.10 14.65 7.97
CA PRO A 493 12.96 15.70 8.51
C PRO A 493 14.05 16.12 7.53
N GLU A 494 14.18 17.42 7.30
CA GLU A 494 15.18 17.96 6.36
C GLU A 494 16.61 17.66 6.80
N ASP A 495 16.88 17.64 8.12
CA ASP A 495 18.17 17.27 8.70
C ASP A 495 18.61 15.86 8.23
N THR A 496 17.69 14.90 8.21
CA THR A 496 17.96 13.53 7.74
C THR A 496 18.18 13.47 6.23
N VAL A 497 17.48 14.33 5.47
CA VAL A 497 17.70 14.45 4.02
C VAL A 497 19.12 14.96 3.73
N GLN A 498 19.56 15.98 4.48
CA GLN A 498 20.89 16.56 4.33
C GLN A 498 21.98 15.57 4.77
N LEU A 499 21.78 14.87 5.90
CA LEU A 499 22.67 13.81 6.36
C LEU A 499 22.84 12.73 5.28
N SER A 500 21.73 12.23 4.74
CA SER A 500 21.72 11.21 3.69
C SER A 500 22.57 11.64 2.48
N LYS A 501 22.33 12.84 1.94
CA LYS A 501 23.10 13.36 0.80
C LYS A 501 24.58 13.55 1.12
N ARG A 502 24.90 14.01 2.33
CA ARG A 502 26.28 14.22 2.73
C ARG A 502 27.05 12.91 2.83
N LEU A 503 26.44 11.87 3.39
CA LEU A 503 27.04 10.54 3.44
C LEU A 503 27.26 9.95 2.03
N GLU A 504 26.36 10.22 1.09
CA GLU A 504 26.55 9.84 -0.31
C GLU A 504 27.70 10.60 -0.98
N GLU A 505 27.89 11.89 -0.66
CA GLU A 505 29.06 12.63 -1.15
C GLU A 505 30.37 12.09 -0.56
N MET A 506 30.35 11.69 0.71
CA MET A 506 31.50 11.10 1.41
C MET A 506 31.85 9.70 0.90
N SER A 507 30.87 8.92 0.44
CA SER A 507 31.09 7.58 -0.08
C SER A 507 31.91 7.56 -1.36
N GLY A 508 31.87 8.65 -2.15
CA GLY A 508 32.59 8.74 -3.42
C GLY A 508 32.13 7.72 -4.47
N GLY A 509 30.98 7.08 -4.27
CA GLY A 509 30.49 5.96 -5.10
C GLY A 509 30.97 4.58 -4.65
N GLU A 510 31.71 4.48 -3.54
CA GLU A 510 32.14 3.22 -2.94
C GLU A 510 31.32 2.92 -1.66
N PRO A 511 31.21 1.66 -1.23
CA PRO A 511 30.52 1.31 0.00
C PRO A 511 31.07 2.07 1.23
N LEU A 512 30.19 2.73 1.98
CA LEU A 512 30.52 3.45 3.21
C LEU A 512 29.77 2.84 4.40
N ASN A 513 30.47 2.25 5.36
CA ASN A 513 29.88 1.66 6.57
C ASN A 513 29.58 2.75 7.59
N VAL A 514 28.28 3.04 7.77
CA VAL A 514 27.82 4.15 8.62
C VAL A 514 27.01 3.63 9.80
N MET A 515 27.41 4.07 10.98
CA MET A 515 26.70 3.86 12.24
C MET A 515 25.88 5.11 12.57
N THR A 516 24.57 4.95 12.79
CA THR A 516 23.65 6.08 13.00
C THR A 516 22.67 5.79 14.13
N PRO A 517 22.01 6.81 14.71
CA PRO A 517 20.95 6.58 15.69
C PRO A 517 19.87 5.68 15.09
N GLU A 518 19.44 4.65 15.81
CA GLU A 518 18.28 3.86 15.38
C GLU A 518 17.08 4.81 15.16
N TRP A 519 16.87 5.72 16.11
CA TRP A 519 15.92 6.81 16.02
C TRP A 519 16.37 8.04 16.80
N VAL A 520 15.78 9.19 16.45
CA VAL A 520 15.90 10.45 17.19
C VAL A 520 14.50 11.00 17.50
N GLU A 521 14.38 11.80 18.57
CA GLU A 521 13.15 12.53 18.88
C GLU A 521 13.21 13.94 18.27
N ILE A 522 12.34 14.24 17.32
CA ILE A 522 12.23 15.57 16.70
C ILE A 522 10.85 16.12 17.03
N LYS A 523 10.79 17.17 17.86
CA LYS A 523 9.54 17.79 18.36
C LYS A 523 8.53 16.76 18.89
N HIS A 524 8.96 15.89 19.80
CA HIS A 524 8.12 14.84 20.41
C HIS A 524 7.61 13.76 19.45
N ARG A 525 8.30 13.59 18.32
CA ARG A 525 7.99 12.55 17.33
C ARG A 525 9.23 11.71 17.11
N ARG A 526 9.06 10.40 17.24
CA ARG A 526 10.11 9.42 16.93
C ARG A 526 10.33 9.37 15.42
N HIS A 527 11.57 9.60 15.00
CA HIS A 527 12.00 9.49 13.62
C HIS A 527 13.13 8.47 13.53
N TYR A 528 12.90 7.37 12.82
CA TYR A 528 13.91 6.34 12.64
C TYR A 528 14.85 6.70 11.49
N VAL A 529 16.14 6.82 11.80
CA VAL A 529 17.17 7.34 10.89
C VAL A 529 17.91 6.19 10.22
N ALA A 530 18.32 5.18 10.99
CA ALA A 530 19.16 4.09 10.51
C ALA A 530 18.73 3.47 9.19
N THR A 531 17.44 3.19 9.02
CA THR A 531 16.95 2.61 7.76
C THR A 531 16.84 3.68 6.65
N ILE A 532 16.24 4.83 6.95
CA ILE A 532 15.86 5.82 5.93
C ILE A 532 17.03 6.68 5.43
N VAL A 533 18.16 6.68 6.12
CA VAL A 533 19.36 7.44 5.72
C VAL A 533 19.88 7.00 4.34
N ARG A 534 19.54 5.79 3.89
CA ARG A 534 19.92 5.29 2.56
C ARG A 534 19.07 5.84 1.40
N VAL A 535 18.00 6.61 1.65
CA VAL A 535 17.09 7.10 0.58
C VAL A 535 17.80 7.94 -0.48
N TYR A 536 18.78 8.75 -0.09
CA TYR A 536 19.63 9.52 -1.01
C TYR A 536 21.09 9.05 -0.98
N ALA A 537 21.36 7.91 -0.34
CA ALA A 537 22.70 7.38 -0.12
C ALA A 537 22.75 5.88 -0.44
N PRO A 538 22.62 5.50 -1.74
CA PRO A 538 22.64 4.10 -2.13
C PRO A 538 23.93 3.39 -1.71
N HIS A 539 25.07 4.07 -1.67
CA HIS A 539 26.36 3.46 -1.32
C HIS A 539 26.60 3.35 0.20
N VAL A 540 25.71 3.90 1.03
CA VAL A 540 25.81 3.74 2.48
C VAL A 540 25.35 2.35 2.90
N ARG A 541 26.18 1.65 3.67
CA ARG A 541 25.80 0.47 4.44
C ARG A 541 25.41 0.89 5.85
N SER A 542 24.13 0.75 6.18
CA SER A 542 23.58 1.14 7.48
C SER A 542 23.77 0.03 8.51
N ILE A 543 24.79 0.17 9.34
CA ILE A 543 25.16 -0.82 10.34
C ILE A 543 24.08 -0.93 11.42
N SER A 544 23.53 0.20 11.84
CA SER A 544 22.48 0.24 12.87
C SER A 544 21.13 -0.32 12.42
N ALA A 545 20.97 -0.65 11.13
CA ALA A 545 19.80 -1.36 10.62
C ALA A 545 19.99 -2.91 10.61
N ILE A 546 21.20 -3.42 10.87
CA ILE A 546 21.51 -4.86 10.86
C ILE A 546 20.67 -5.64 11.87
N PRO A 547 20.44 -5.20 13.12
CA PRO A 547 19.66 -6.00 14.07
C PRO A 547 18.25 -6.34 13.59
N ARG A 548 17.69 -5.50 12.70
CA ARG A 548 16.37 -5.73 12.10
C ARG A 548 16.42 -6.54 10.81
N PHE A 549 17.33 -6.20 9.89
CA PHE A 549 17.30 -6.72 8.52
C PHE A 549 18.40 -7.74 8.22
N GLY A 550 19.38 -7.87 9.10
CA GLY A 550 20.56 -8.73 8.96
C GLY A 550 21.68 -8.10 8.12
N SER A 551 22.88 -8.66 8.30
CA SER A 551 24.11 -8.36 7.55
C SER A 551 24.26 -9.19 6.27
N GLY A 552 23.34 -10.13 6.03
CA GLY A 552 23.33 -10.93 4.81
C GLY A 552 24.52 -11.89 4.72
N THR A 553 25.31 -11.80 3.66
CA THR A 553 26.50 -12.65 3.44
C THR A 553 27.82 -12.01 3.88
N ASP A 554 27.79 -10.80 4.42
CA ASP A 554 29.00 -10.08 4.78
C ASP A 554 29.64 -10.71 6.03
N PRO A 555 30.89 -11.23 5.95
CA PRO A 555 31.51 -11.94 7.05
C PRO A 555 31.91 -11.00 8.19
N ASP A 556 32.24 -9.74 7.89
CA ASP A 556 32.76 -8.79 8.87
C ASP A 556 31.66 -8.39 9.86
N PHE A 557 30.40 -8.42 9.43
CA PHE A 557 29.24 -8.09 10.25
C PHE A 557 28.37 -9.31 10.62
N ALA A 558 28.89 -10.53 10.48
CA ALA A 558 28.13 -11.76 10.73
C ALA A 558 27.67 -11.90 12.20
N SER A 559 28.48 -11.39 13.15
CA SER A 559 28.18 -11.40 14.60
C SER A 559 27.53 -10.12 15.12
N TYR A 560 27.35 -9.09 14.27
CA TYR A 560 26.78 -7.83 14.71
C TYR A 560 25.29 -8.00 15.01
N GLY A 561 24.88 -7.68 16.24
CA GLY A 561 23.52 -7.86 16.71
C GLY A 561 23.04 -6.77 17.67
N LEU A 562 22.03 -7.13 18.48
CA LEU A 562 21.41 -6.20 19.43
C LEU A 562 22.37 -5.70 20.50
N ASP A 563 23.35 -6.52 20.92
CA ASP A 563 24.30 -6.16 21.97
C ASP A 563 25.27 -5.06 21.49
N GLN A 564 25.81 -5.19 20.26
CA GLN A 564 26.66 -4.17 19.65
C GLN A 564 25.91 -2.87 19.41
N GLN A 565 24.66 -2.96 18.93
CA GLN A 565 23.82 -1.77 18.79
C GLN A 565 23.51 -1.13 20.16
N ALA A 566 23.36 -1.94 21.22
CA ALA A 566 23.10 -1.43 22.56
C ALA A 566 24.29 -0.65 23.14
N ALA A 567 25.53 -1.02 22.82
CA ALA A 567 26.72 -0.26 23.22
C ALA A 567 26.66 1.19 22.68
N TYR A 568 26.27 1.33 21.42
CA TYR A 568 26.09 2.64 20.80
C TYR A 568 24.89 3.42 21.31
N ASP A 569 23.75 2.74 21.48
CA ASP A 569 22.57 3.37 22.08
C ASP A 569 22.86 3.88 23.50
N ASN A 570 23.74 3.20 24.24
CA ASN A 570 24.15 3.62 25.58
C ASN A 570 25.00 4.89 25.57
N VAL A 571 25.89 5.08 24.56
CA VAL A 571 26.60 6.35 24.35
C VAL A 571 25.60 7.48 24.17
N ILE A 572 24.57 7.29 23.35
CA ILE A 572 23.54 8.31 23.12
C ILE A 572 22.73 8.61 24.40
N ARG A 573 22.34 7.57 25.16
CA ARG A 573 21.48 7.72 26.34
C ARG A 573 22.22 8.28 27.57
N ASN A 574 23.46 7.88 27.77
CA ASN A 574 24.26 8.19 28.95
C ASN A 574 25.68 8.60 28.54
N PRO A 575 25.86 9.74 27.86
CA PRO A 575 27.15 10.15 27.31
C PRO A 575 28.22 10.28 28.41
N SER A 576 29.32 9.54 28.27
CA SER A 576 30.51 9.61 29.10
C SER A 576 31.71 8.95 28.41
N GLU A 577 32.92 9.29 28.86
CA GLU A 577 34.17 8.67 28.42
C GLU A 577 34.10 7.13 28.52
N TYR A 578 33.65 6.61 29.67
CA TYR A 578 33.47 5.17 29.87
C TYR A 578 32.54 4.51 28.83
N GLN A 579 31.43 5.15 28.47
CA GLN A 579 30.52 4.55 27.47
C GLN A 579 31.13 4.59 26.07
N PHE A 580 31.89 5.63 25.74
CA PHE A 580 32.58 5.73 24.46
C PHE A 580 33.71 4.71 24.36
N ASP A 581 34.51 4.52 25.41
CA ASP A 581 35.54 3.46 25.48
C ASP A 581 34.95 2.06 25.27
N VAL A 582 33.76 1.80 25.83
CA VAL A 582 33.03 0.55 25.63
C VAL A 582 32.61 0.39 24.18
N LEU A 583 32.07 1.46 23.56
CA LEU A 583 31.72 1.44 22.13
C LEU A 583 32.94 1.20 21.25
N GLU A 584 34.07 1.84 21.54
CA GLU A 584 35.31 1.69 20.78
C GLU A 584 35.79 0.25 20.81
N ARG A 585 35.99 -0.30 22.02
CA ARG A 585 36.48 -1.65 22.24
C ARG A 585 35.54 -2.74 21.72
N GLU A 586 34.23 -2.59 21.90
CA GLU A 586 33.26 -3.65 21.58
C GLU A 586 32.70 -3.56 20.16
N VAL A 587 32.89 -2.41 19.48
CA VAL A 587 32.33 -2.17 18.15
C VAL A 587 33.30 -1.52 17.18
N LEU A 588 33.89 -0.36 17.49
CA LEU A 588 34.65 0.40 16.49
C LEU A 588 35.99 -0.25 16.11
N ASP A 589 36.60 -0.98 17.05
CA ASP A 589 37.83 -1.75 16.86
C ASP A 589 37.60 -3.10 16.17
N GLU A 590 36.42 -3.71 16.40
CA GLU A 590 36.08 -5.05 15.93
C GLU A 590 35.42 -5.05 14.54
N TYR A 591 34.71 -3.97 14.19
CA TYR A 591 33.97 -3.85 12.95
C TYR A 591 34.50 -2.70 12.07
N PRO A 592 34.52 -2.86 10.74
CA PRO A 592 35.00 -1.83 9.82
C PRO A 592 33.97 -0.69 9.68
N ILE A 593 33.90 0.20 10.67
CA ILE A 593 33.00 1.36 10.71
C ILE A 593 33.73 2.60 10.21
N ASP A 594 33.32 3.17 9.07
CA ASP A 594 33.95 4.35 8.49
C ASP A 594 33.46 5.65 9.12
N VAL A 595 32.16 5.70 9.43
CA VAL A 595 31.50 6.92 9.93
C VAL A 595 30.60 6.61 11.11
N VAL A 596 30.73 7.42 12.16
CA VAL A 596 29.83 7.43 13.32
C VAL A 596 29.06 8.74 13.33
N VAL A 597 27.73 8.64 13.31
CA VAL A 597 26.84 9.81 13.43
C VAL A 597 26.28 9.85 14.84
N LEU A 598 26.36 10.97 15.55
CA LEU A 598 25.78 11.12 16.90
C LEU A 598 24.77 12.28 16.94
N PRO A 599 23.71 12.21 17.76
CA PRO A 599 22.67 13.23 17.79
C PRO A 599 23.03 14.40 18.73
N GLY A 600 23.41 15.55 18.19
CA GLY A 600 23.79 16.75 18.95
C GLY A 600 25.32 16.95 19.07
N ASP A 601 25.75 17.90 19.88
CA ASP A 601 27.15 18.36 20.02
C ASP A 601 27.82 17.94 21.33
N SER A 602 27.11 17.27 22.23
CA SER A 602 27.60 16.88 23.56
C SER A 602 28.60 15.73 23.56
N PHE A 603 29.09 15.28 22.40
CA PHE A 603 29.93 14.07 22.28
C PHE A 603 31.38 14.36 21.92
N ASP A 604 31.68 15.58 21.48
CA ASP A 604 33.01 15.99 21.02
C ASP A 604 34.11 15.65 22.03
N GLU A 605 33.85 15.86 23.32
CA GLU A 605 34.84 15.64 24.37
C GLU A 605 35.15 14.16 24.62
N TYR A 606 34.23 13.25 24.29
CA TYR A 606 34.42 11.80 24.46
C TYR A 606 35.03 11.15 23.22
N VAL A 607 34.76 11.71 22.03
CA VAL A 607 35.37 11.25 20.78
C VAL A 607 36.82 11.73 20.65
N ALA A 608 37.16 12.84 21.32
CA ALA A 608 38.50 13.42 21.33
C ALA A 608 39.53 12.44 21.92
N GLY A 609 40.38 11.88 21.05
CA GLY A 609 41.40 10.89 21.42
C GLY A 609 41.24 9.52 20.75
N SER A 610 40.10 9.29 20.08
CA SER A 610 39.86 8.11 19.23
C SER A 610 40.36 8.30 17.79
N GLU A 611 40.23 7.27 16.97
CA GLU A 611 40.49 7.35 15.52
C GLU A 611 39.47 8.19 14.74
N PHE A 612 38.41 8.70 15.38
CA PHE A 612 37.33 9.42 14.72
C PHE A 612 37.43 10.94 14.92
N GLU A 613 37.33 11.68 13.82
CA GLU A 613 37.39 13.15 13.83
C GLU A 613 36.05 13.78 13.42
N LEU A 614 35.61 14.78 14.18
CA LEU A 614 34.44 15.57 13.83
C LEU A 614 34.68 16.31 12.51
N THR A 615 33.94 15.92 11.48
CA THR A 615 34.06 16.52 10.14
C THR A 615 33.01 17.61 9.92
N GLU A 616 31.76 17.38 10.33
CA GLU A 616 30.65 18.29 10.03
C GLU A 616 29.48 18.12 11.00
N ARG A 617 28.65 19.16 11.12
CA ARG A 617 27.35 19.13 11.80
C ARG A 617 26.22 19.48 10.85
N ILE A 618 25.19 18.64 10.81
CA ILE A 618 24.00 18.79 9.97
C ILE A 618 22.76 18.73 10.86
N GLY A 619 22.16 19.89 11.12
CA GLY A 619 20.96 19.99 11.96
C GLY A 619 21.20 19.38 13.34
N VAL A 620 20.44 18.32 13.68
CA VAL A 620 20.59 17.56 14.92
C VAL A 620 21.70 16.50 14.91
N TYR A 621 22.50 16.36 13.85
CA TYR A 621 23.51 15.31 13.70
C TYR A 621 24.94 15.86 13.68
N SER A 622 25.85 15.21 14.39
CA SER A 622 27.30 15.38 14.28
C SER A 622 27.91 14.17 13.58
N ILE A 623 28.77 14.41 12.59
CA ILE A 623 29.37 13.38 11.73
C ILE A 623 30.85 13.25 12.07
N TYR A 624 31.25 12.07 12.52
CA TYR A 624 32.62 11.70 12.83
C TYR A 624 33.12 10.67 11.84
N VAL A 625 34.28 10.92 11.23
CA VAL A 625 34.86 10.06 10.20
C VAL A 625 36.14 9.45 10.75
N ARG A 626 36.37 8.16 10.49
CA ARG A 626 37.62 7.49 10.85
C ARG A 626 38.79 8.12 10.08
N GLY A 627 39.78 8.63 10.79
CA GLY A 627 41.02 9.15 10.21
C GLY A 627 41.85 8.02 9.59
N GLU A 628 42.71 8.35 8.62
CA GLU A 628 43.72 7.41 8.15
C GLU A 628 44.66 7.07 9.32
N PRO A 629 45.01 5.79 9.54
CA PRO A 629 45.88 5.41 10.66
C PRO A 629 47.19 6.22 10.58
N ALA A 630 47.55 6.86 11.68
CA ALA A 630 48.83 7.55 11.80
C ALA A 630 49.94 6.51 11.59
N THR A 631 50.59 6.59 10.43
CA THR A 631 51.64 5.65 9.99
C THR A 631 52.95 5.82 10.74
#